data_AF-A0A914SDH0-F1
#
_entry.id   AF-A0A914SDH0-F1
#
_cell.length_a   1.000
_cell.length_b   1.000
_cell.length_c   1.000
_cell.angle_alpha   90.00
_cell.angle_beta   90.00
_cell.angle_gamma   90.00
#
_symmetry.space_group_name_H-M   'P 1'
#
loop_
_entity.id
_entity.type
_entity.pdbx_description
1 polymer ?
#
loop_
_entity_poly.entity_id
_entity_poly.type
_entity_poly.pdbx_seq_one_letter_code
_entity_poly.pdbx_strand_id
1 'polypeptide(L)'
;MGKDYLKTIHGIVAIIQIILLTIGLFVCSFIWEGGNVYFLFYLGAAPAQIYILFALLITWAATIGVTVMQLIGQDILESMGKVKLIIYHGILLVILLIAAGLESYYVTWSVGGYHWRMIFDMIILWILCVTTVVQIIFVALQ
;
A
#
# COMPACT_ATOMS: atom_id res chain seq x y z
N MET A 1 -7.74 23.96 7.73
CA MET A 1 -7.18 23.05 6.72
C MET A 1 -6.66 21.76 7.31
N GLY A 2 -5.60 21.74 8.14
CA GLY A 2 -4.97 20.47 8.60
C GLY A 2 -5.91 19.45 9.28
N LYS A 3 -6.79 19.86 10.19
CA LYS A 3 -7.80 18.95 10.80
C LYS A 3 -9.03 18.71 9.92
N ASP A 4 -9.28 19.60 8.97
CA ASP A 4 -10.40 19.50 8.03
C ASP A 4 -10.07 18.53 6.89
N TYR A 5 -8.78 18.37 6.57
CA TYR A 5 -8.27 17.39 5.62
C TYR A 5 -8.77 15.97 5.93
N LEU A 6 -8.72 15.55 7.20
CA LEU A 6 -9.20 14.22 7.61
C LEU A 6 -10.71 14.02 7.44
N LYS A 7 -11.47 15.10 7.25
CA LYS A 7 -12.90 15.05 6.94
C LYS A 7 -13.19 15.01 5.44
N THR A 8 -12.17 15.16 4.60
CA THR A 8 -12.30 15.05 3.14
C THR A 8 -12.22 13.60 2.68
N ILE A 9 -12.80 13.30 1.52
CA ILE A 9 -12.69 11.97 0.90
C ILE A 9 -11.22 11.59 0.68
N HIS A 10 -10.39 12.53 0.21
CA HIS A 10 -8.95 12.32 0.01
C HIS A 10 -8.25 11.90 1.31
N GLY A 11 -8.51 12.60 2.41
CA GLY A 11 -7.94 12.30 3.72
C GLY A 11 -8.43 10.97 4.31
N ILE A 12 -9.73 10.67 4.19
CA ILE A 12 -10.29 9.39 4.65
C ILE A 12 -9.64 8.22 3.90
N VAL A 13 -9.54 8.31 2.57
CA VAL A 13 -8.91 7.27 1.75
C VAL A 13 -7.43 7.13 2.10
N ALA A 14 -6.71 8.23 2.33
CA ALA A 14 -5.31 8.18 2.74
C ALA A 14 -5.11 7.46 4.09
N ILE A 15 -5.97 7.71 5.07
CA ILE A 15 -5.93 7.01 6.37
C ILE A 15 -6.22 5.51 6.20
N ILE A 16 -7.24 5.15 5.41
CA ILE A 16 -7.53 3.75 5.10
C ILE A 16 -6.31 3.08 4.45
N GLN A 17 -5.67 3.75 3.49
CA GLN A 17 -4.45 3.25 2.86
C GLN A 17 -3.32 3.06 3.85
N ILE A 18 -3.08 4.00 4.78
CA ILE A 18 -2.05 3.86 5.81
C ILE A 18 -2.32 2.64 6.70
N ILE A 19 -3.57 2.43 7.12
CA ILE A 19 -3.96 1.27 7.93
C ILE A 19 -3.70 -0.02 7.17
N LEU A 20 -4.19 -0.12 5.92
CA LEU A 20 -4.00 -1.30 5.08
C LEU A 20 -2.53 -1.57 4.77
N LEU A 21 -1.74 -0.54 4.49
CA LEU A 21 -0.30 -0.65 4.26
C LEU A 21 0.43 -1.12 5.53
N THR A 22 0.03 -0.64 6.71
CA THR A 22 0.61 -1.07 7.99
C THR A 22 0.29 -2.54 8.26
N ILE A 23 -0.96 -2.96 8.02
CA ILE A 23 -1.38 -4.35 8.17
C ILE A 23 -0.65 -5.23 7.15
N GLY A 24 -0.59 -4.84 5.88
CA GLY A 24 0.11 -5.58 4.83
C GLY A 24 1.60 -5.71 5.10
N LEU A 25 2.26 -4.63 5.56
CA LEU A 25 3.67 -4.69 5.99
C LEU A 25 3.86 -5.70 7.12
N PHE A 26 2.99 -5.70 8.11
CA PHE A 26 3.05 -6.63 9.22
C PHE A 26 2.87 -8.08 8.73
N VAL A 27 1.79 -8.36 8.00
CA VAL A 27 1.50 -9.71 7.52
C VAL A 27 2.58 -10.23 6.58
N CYS A 28 3.05 -9.40 5.64
CA CYS A 28 4.12 -9.77 4.71
C CYS A 28 5.46 -10.04 5.43
N SER A 29 5.76 -9.30 6.50
CA SER A 29 7.04 -9.41 7.24
C SER A 29 7.11 -10.60 8.18
N PHE A 30 5.99 -11.20 8.57
CA PHE A 30 5.97 -12.22 9.63
C PHE A 30 5.50 -13.59 9.14
N ILE A 31 6.20 -14.63 9.58
CA ILE A 31 5.74 -16.02 9.50
C ILE A 31 5.23 -16.44 10.88
N TRP A 32 4.02 -17.00 10.95
CA TRP A 32 3.55 -17.77 12.09
C TRP A 32 3.70 -19.27 11.84
N GLU A 33 4.58 -19.92 12.60
CA GLU A 33 4.76 -21.37 12.54
C GLU A 33 4.93 -21.95 13.94
N GLY A 34 4.08 -22.92 14.30
CA GLY A 34 4.16 -23.62 15.58
C GLY A 34 4.04 -22.72 16.83
N GLY A 35 3.33 -21.58 16.72
CA GLY A 35 3.20 -20.60 17.81
C GLY A 35 4.33 -19.57 17.88
N ASN A 36 5.36 -19.69 17.04
CA ASN A 36 6.46 -18.74 16.95
C ASN A 36 6.27 -17.77 15.78
N VAL A 37 6.81 -16.56 15.94
CA VAL A 37 6.79 -15.50 14.93
C VAL A 37 8.22 -15.28 14.42
N TYR A 38 8.43 -15.48 13.12
CA TYR A 38 9.72 -15.26 12.48
C TYR A 38 9.65 -14.07 11.54
N PHE A 39 10.70 -13.23 11.55
CA PHE A 39 10.81 -12.14 10.59
C PHE A 39 11.28 -12.69 9.24
N LEU A 40 10.51 -12.43 8.19
CA LEU A 40 10.75 -12.91 6.85
C LEU A 40 11.53 -11.87 6.03
N PHE A 41 12.86 -12.04 5.98
CA PHE A 41 13.66 -11.37 4.94
C PHE A 41 13.77 -12.21 3.65
N TYR A 42 13.56 -13.52 3.74
CA TYR A 42 13.69 -14.45 2.61
C TYR A 42 12.82 -15.69 2.81
N LEU A 43 11.86 -15.93 1.90
CA LEU A 43 11.15 -17.21 1.83
C LEU A 43 11.76 -18.00 0.68
N GLY A 44 12.42 -19.14 0.96
CA GLY A 44 13.00 -19.98 -0.09
C GLY A 44 11.98 -20.42 -1.16
N ALA A 45 10.70 -20.51 -0.81
CA ALA A 45 9.60 -20.82 -1.71
C ALA A 45 9.01 -19.60 -2.46
N ALA A 46 9.28 -18.37 -2.01
CA ALA A 46 8.79 -17.12 -2.63
C ALA A 46 9.87 -16.03 -2.52
N PRO A 47 10.97 -16.15 -3.30
CA PRO A 47 12.11 -15.24 -3.19
C PRO A 47 11.76 -13.79 -3.59
N ALA A 48 10.70 -13.60 -4.38
CA ALA A 48 10.25 -12.28 -4.81
C ALA A 48 9.40 -11.56 -3.75
N GLN A 49 9.13 -12.18 -2.59
CA GLN A 49 8.38 -11.55 -1.48
C GLN A 49 9.05 -10.26 -0.97
N ILE A 50 10.38 -10.17 -1.09
CA ILE A 50 11.13 -8.97 -0.74
C ILE A 50 10.70 -7.75 -1.58
N TYR A 51 10.31 -7.95 -2.85
CA TYR A 51 9.84 -6.87 -3.72
C TYR A 51 8.45 -6.40 -3.31
N ILE A 52 7.61 -7.31 -2.84
CA ILE A 52 6.27 -6.99 -2.32
C ILE A 52 6.39 -6.19 -1.03
N LEU A 53 7.27 -6.63 -0.12
CA LEU A 53 7.56 -5.90 1.10
C LEU A 53 8.12 -4.49 0.79
N PHE A 54 9.03 -4.38 -0.18
CA PHE A 54 9.58 -3.10 -0.62
C PHE A 54 8.51 -2.18 -1.23
N ALA A 55 7.63 -2.74 -2.07
CA ALA A 55 6.50 -2.01 -2.67
C ALA A 55 5.54 -1.46 -1.59
N LEU A 56 5.19 -2.29 -0.61
CA LEU A 56 4.39 -1.88 0.54
C LEU A 56 5.09 -0.78 1.35
N LEU A 57 6.39 -0.93 1.61
CA LEU A 57 7.16 0.02 2.43
C LEU A 57 7.27 1.40 1.76
N ILE A 58 7.62 1.43 0.47
CA ILE A 58 7.68 2.69 -0.28
C ILE A 58 6.31 3.34 -0.32
N THR A 59 5.26 2.59 -0.65
CA THR A 59 3.91 3.13 -0.72
C THR A 59 3.42 3.66 0.63
N TRP A 60 3.78 2.97 1.72
CA TRP A 60 3.50 3.41 3.09
C TRP A 60 4.20 4.72 3.42
N ALA A 61 5.51 4.79 3.20
CA ALA A 61 6.29 6.00 3.47
C ALA A 61 5.79 7.20 2.65
N ALA A 62 5.48 6.96 1.38
CA ALA A 62 4.96 7.93 0.44
C ALA A 62 3.56 8.45 0.89
N THR A 63 2.65 7.54 1.25
CA THR A 63 1.30 7.89 1.73
C THR A 63 1.35 8.65 3.05
N ILE A 64 2.20 8.24 4.00
CA ILE A 64 2.39 8.97 5.26
C ILE A 64 2.99 10.35 5.00
N GLY A 65 4.00 10.48 4.14
CA GLY A 65 4.61 11.76 3.82
C GLY A 65 3.60 12.78 3.30
N VAL A 66 2.78 12.37 2.33
CA VAL A 66 1.67 13.18 1.78
C VAL A 66 0.65 13.53 2.87
N THR A 67 0.26 12.56 3.68
CA THR A 67 -0.73 12.78 4.76
C THR A 67 -0.19 13.78 5.79
N VAL A 68 1.06 13.65 6.22
CA VAL A 68 1.71 14.53 7.19
C VAL A 68 1.81 15.95 6.65
N MET A 69 2.25 16.13 5.38
CA MET A 69 2.31 17.44 4.73
C MET A 69 0.93 18.13 4.72
N GLN A 70 -0.14 17.41 4.38
CA GLN A 70 -1.50 17.95 4.42
C GLN A 70 -1.96 18.30 5.85
N LEU A 71 -1.59 17.48 6.85
CA LEU A 71 -1.94 17.71 8.26
C LEU A 71 -1.26 18.97 8.83
N ILE A 72 -0.03 19.30 8.39
CA ILE A 72 0.66 20.53 8.78
C ILE A 72 0.20 21.76 7.98
N GLY A 73 -0.80 21.59 7.10
CA GLY A 73 -1.43 22.68 6.34
C GLY A 73 -0.72 23.02 5.04
N GLN A 74 0.19 22.17 4.55
CA GLN A 74 0.73 22.32 3.20
C GLN A 74 -0.23 21.70 2.20
N ASP A 75 -0.88 22.53 1.38
CA ASP A 75 -1.69 22.03 0.29
C ASP A 75 -0.78 21.44 -0.80
N ILE A 76 -0.78 20.12 -0.89
CA ILE A 76 0.03 19.39 -1.89
C ILE A 76 -0.48 19.65 -3.30
N LEU A 77 -1.79 19.86 -3.47
CA LEU A 77 -2.37 20.14 -4.78
C LEU A 77 -1.87 21.48 -5.31
N GLU A 78 -1.81 22.50 -4.43
CA GLU A 78 -1.30 23.82 -4.76
C GLU A 78 0.23 23.83 -4.94
N SER A 79 0.97 23.10 -4.09
CA SER A 79 2.44 23.11 -4.11
C SER A 79 3.08 22.24 -5.21
N MET A 80 2.58 21.02 -5.45
CA MET A 80 3.10 20.14 -6.52
C MET A 80 2.44 20.40 -7.87
N GLY A 81 1.19 20.88 -7.86
CA GLY A 81 0.35 20.97 -9.04
C GLY A 81 -0.28 19.63 -9.41
N LYS A 82 -1.53 19.69 -9.89
CA LYS A 82 -2.38 18.55 -10.22
C LYS A 82 -1.72 17.47 -11.07
N VAL A 83 -1.04 17.84 -12.16
CA VAL A 83 -0.41 16.87 -13.08
C VAL A 83 0.69 16.06 -12.37
N LYS A 84 1.52 16.69 -11.54
CA LYS A 84 2.60 16.00 -10.82
C LYS A 84 2.03 15.06 -9.76
N LEU A 85 0.96 15.46 -9.09
CA LEU A 85 0.28 14.63 -8.10
C LEU A 85 -0.39 13.39 -8.73
N ILE A 86 -0.98 13.53 -9.93
CA ILE A 86 -1.49 12.40 -10.71
C ILE A 86 -0.36 11.44 -11.10
N ILE A 87 0.77 11.96 -11.60
CA ILE A 87 1.94 11.13 -11.96
C ILE A 87 2.46 10.39 -10.72
N TYR A 88 2.55 11.08 -9.57
CA TYR A 88 2.98 10.49 -8.32
C TYR A 88 2.08 9.31 -7.90
N HIS A 89 0.77 9.50 -7.86
CA HIS A 89 -0.16 8.41 -7.56
C HIS A 89 -0.15 7.31 -8.63
N GLY A 90 0.08 7.66 -9.90
CA GLY A 90 0.23 6.70 -11.00
C GLY A 90 1.45 5.79 -10.82
N ILE A 91 2.59 6.33 -10.39
CA ILE A 91 3.79 5.53 -10.08
C ILE A 91 3.50 4.57 -8.92
N LEU A 92 2.86 5.04 -7.85
CA LEU A 92 2.47 4.18 -6.73
C LEU A 92 1.51 3.07 -7.18
N LEU A 93 0.56 3.38 -8.06
CA LEU A 93 -0.36 2.39 -8.61
C LEU A 93 0.37 1.31 -9.41
N VAL A 94 1.34 1.68 -10.26
CA VAL A 94 2.14 0.70 -11.03
C VAL A 94 2.91 -0.22 -10.09
N ILE A 95 3.54 0.34 -9.05
CA ILE A 95 4.27 -0.44 -8.04
C ILE A 95 3.32 -1.44 -7.34
N LEU A 96 2.14 -0.97 -6.91
CA LEU A 96 1.14 -1.81 -6.26
C LEU A 96 0.57 -2.89 -7.20
N LEU A 97 0.36 -2.60 -8.48
CA LEU A 97 -0.12 -3.58 -9.46
C LEU A 97 0.89 -4.70 -9.68
N ILE A 98 2.19 -4.37 -9.77
CA ILE A 98 3.25 -5.37 -9.88
C ILE A 98 3.27 -6.26 -8.63
N ALA A 99 3.20 -5.64 -7.44
CA ALA A 99 3.17 -6.38 -6.18
C ALA A 99 1.92 -7.26 -6.05
N ALA A 100 0.74 -6.74 -6.38
CA ALA A 100 -0.52 -7.48 -6.37
C ALA A 100 -0.51 -8.67 -7.33
N GLY A 101 0.01 -8.47 -8.55
CA GLY A 101 0.15 -9.54 -9.53
C GLY A 101 1.11 -10.64 -9.09
N LEU A 102 2.22 -10.26 -8.46
CA LEU A 102 3.20 -11.20 -7.93
C LEU A 102 2.63 -12.00 -6.74
N GLU A 103 1.93 -11.35 -5.81
CA GLU A 103 1.25 -12.03 -4.71
C GLU A 103 0.15 -12.97 -5.23
N SER A 104 -0.65 -12.53 -6.21
CA SER A 104 -1.65 -13.38 -6.87
C SER A 104 -1.02 -14.61 -7.51
N TYR A 105 0.15 -14.47 -8.15
CA TYR A 105 0.89 -15.62 -8.68
C TYR A 105 1.33 -16.57 -7.54
N TYR A 106 1.84 -16.03 -6.44
CA TYR A 106 2.23 -16.86 -5.29
C TYR A 106 1.07 -17.54 -4.60
N VAL A 107 -0.12 -16.93 -4.57
CA VAL A 107 -1.33 -17.61 -4.12
C VAL A 107 -1.61 -18.84 -4.98
N THR A 108 -1.46 -18.77 -6.32
CA THR A 108 -1.70 -19.95 -7.17
C THR A 108 -0.71 -21.10 -6.97
N TRP A 109 0.51 -20.81 -6.53
CA TRP A 109 1.59 -21.78 -6.34
C TRP A 109 1.77 -22.25 -4.90
N SER A 110 1.28 -21.49 -3.93
CA SER A 110 1.44 -21.82 -2.52
C SER A 110 0.46 -22.91 -2.10
N VAL A 111 0.98 -23.93 -1.43
CA VAL A 111 0.21 -25.00 -0.81
C VAL A 111 0.75 -25.19 0.61
N GLY A 112 -0.15 -25.38 1.58
CA GLY A 112 0.21 -25.56 2.99
C GLY A 112 0.06 -24.30 3.86
N GLY A 113 0.78 -24.26 4.99
CA GLY A 113 0.53 -23.31 6.09
C GLY A 113 0.74 -21.83 5.80
N TYR A 114 1.38 -21.47 4.69
CA TYR A 114 1.67 -20.08 4.30
C TYR A 114 0.64 -19.48 3.33
N HIS A 115 -0.26 -20.30 2.79
CA HIS A 115 -1.20 -19.92 1.73
C HIS A 115 -2.22 -18.85 2.19
N TRP A 116 -2.73 -18.97 3.42
CA TRP A 116 -3.70 -18.01 3.96
C TRP A 116 -3.14 -16.59 4.03
N ARG A 117 -1.84 -16.48 4.34
CA ARG A 117 -1.13 -15.21 4.47
C ARG A 117 -1.00 -14.53 3.11
N MET A 118 -0.60 -15.30 2.10
CA MET A 118 -0.49 -14.80 0.72
C MET A 118 -1.84 -14.35 0.18
N ILE A 119 -2.93 -15.08 0.48
CA ILE A 119 -4.30 -14.64 0.12
C ILE A 119 -4.62 -13.31 0.78
N PHE A 120 -4.28 -13.16 2.06
CA PHE A 120 -4.57 -11.96 2.82
C PHE A 120 -3.81 -10.73 2.28
N ASP A 121 -2.50 -10.87 2.04
CA ASP A 121 -1.67 -9.83 1.44
C ASP A 121 -2.15 -9.48 0.01
N MET A 122 -2.55 -10.50 -0.77
CA MET A 122 -3.12 -10.30 -2.11
C MET A 122 -4.37 -9.43 -2.06
N ILE A 123 -5.30 -9.72 -1.16
CA ILE A 123 -6.54 -8.94 -0.99
C ILE A 123 -6.20 -7.49 -0.60
N ILE A 124 -5.28 -7.30 0.34
CA ILE A 124 -4.83 -5.96 0.76
C ILE A 124 -4.25 -5.19 -0.43
N LEU A 125 -3.35 -5.80 -1.19
CA LEU A 125 -2.70 -5.16 -2.35
C LEU A 125 -3.71 -4.74 -3.42
N TRP A 126 -4.72 -5.57 -3.70
CA TRP A 126 -5.79 -5.20 -4.64
C TRP A 126 -6.67 -4.06 -4.12
N ILE A 127 -7.02 -4.06 -2.82
CA ILE A 127 -7.75 -2.93 -2.20
C ILE A 127 -6.89 -1.65 -2.27
N LEU A 128 -5.58 -1.75 -2.05
CA LEU A 128 -4.64 -0.63 -2.19
C LEU A 128 -4.58 -0.10 -3.63
N CYS A 129 -4.61 -0.97 -4.64
CA CYS A 129 -4.71 -0.55 -6.04
C CYS A 129 -5.99 0.26 -6.28
N VAL A 130 -7.15 -0.27 -5.85
CA VAL A 130 -8.45 0.38 -6.03
C VAL A 130 -8.49 1.74 -5.33
N THR A 131 -8.06 1.81 -4.07
CA THR A 131 -8.00 3.08 -3.33
C THR A 131 -7.03 4.08 -3.96
N THR A 132 -5.93 3.62 -4.56
CA THR A 132 -5.00 4.50 -5.28
C THR A 132 -5.63 5.06 -6.56
N VAL A 133 -6.42 4.26 -7.29
CA VAL A 133 -7.22 4.73 -8.42
C VAL A 133 -8.23 5.79 -7.97
N VAL A 134 -8.90 5.59 -6.83
CA VAL A 134 -9.82 6.59 -6.26
C VAL A 134 -9.09 7.91 -5.97
N GLN A 135 -7.87 7.87 -5.43
CA GLN A 135 -7.07 9.08 -5.21
C GLN A 135 -6.73 9.80 -6.52
N ILE A 136 -6.33 9.07 -7.56
CA ILE A 136 -6.05 9.64 -8.88
C ILE A 136 -7.30 10.34 -9.44
N ILE A 137 -8.45 9.67 -9.39
CA ILE A 137 -9.72 10.23 -9.88
C ILE A 137 -10.09 11.49 -9.10
N PHE A 138 -9.95 11.47 -7.78
CA PHE A 138 -10.27 12.63 -6.95
C PHE A 138 -9.41 13.83 -7.32
N VAL A 139 -8.08 13.64 -7.41
CA VAL A 139 -7.15 14.70 -7.85
C VAL A 139 -7.47 15.16 -9.28
N ALA A 140 -7.90 14.26 -10.16
CA ALA A 140 -8.27 14.60 -11.53
C ALA A 140 -9.57 15.43 -11.64
N LEU A 141 -10.48 15.32 -10.67
CA LEU A 141 -11.77 16.01 -10.67
C LEU A 141 -11.79 17.36 -9.92
N GLN A 142 -10.81 17.60 -9.05
CA GLN A 142 -10.59 18.91 -8.40
C GLN A 142 -9.92 19.91 -9.35
#